data_AF-A0A7R9ZP31-F1
#
_entry.id   AF-A0A7R9ZP31-F1
#
_cell.length_a   1.000
_cell.length_b   1.000
_cell.length_c   1.000
_cell.angle_alpha   90.00
_cell.angle_beta   90.00
_cell.angle_gamma   90.00
#
_symmetry.space_group_name_H-M   'P 1'
#
loop_
_entity.id
_entity.type
_entity.pdbx_description
1 polymer ?
#
loop_
_entity_poly.entity_id
_entity_poly.type
_entity_poly.pdbx_seq_one_letter_code
_entity_poly.pdbx_strand_id
1 'polypeptide(L)'
;REPSQVFSFLETIFSSFDQVAKVRRVFKVETVGDCYVAATGIPEPKRDHAVAMVRFARDILIRTHKLTKQLEITHGPDTADLSLRIGIHSGPVTAGVLRGERARFQLFG
;
A
#
# COMPACT_ATOMS: atom_id res chain seq x y z
N ARG A 1 22.73 1.72 -5.61
CA ARG A 1 21.98 0.46 -5.79
C ARG A 1 21.52 0.42 -7.23
N GLU A 2 21.59 -0.74 -7.88
CA GLU A 2 21.10 -0.89 -9.26
C GLU A 2 19.57 -0.69 -9.30
N PRO A 3 18.99 -0.11 -10.36
CA PRO A 3 17.55 0.09 -10.47
C PRO A 3 16.72 -1.20 -10.27
N SER A 4 17.25 -2.34 -10.73
CA SER A 4 16.64 -3.66 -10.55
C SER A 4 16.53 -4.09 -9.08
N GLN A 5 17.52 -3.74 -8.25
CA GLN A 5 17.49 -4.05 -6.81
C GLN A 5 16.44 -3.22 -6.09
N VAL A 6 16.27 -1.95 -6.48
CA VAL A 6 15.22 -1.07 -5.94
C VAL A 6 13.84 -1.59 -6.34
N PHE A 7 13.68 -1.99 -7.60
CA PHE A 7 12.42 -2.57 -8.09
C PHE A 7 12.03 -3.83 -7.31
N SER A 8 12.95 -4.79 -7.18
CA SER A 8 12.70 -6.03 -6.43
C SER A 8 12.41 -5.78 -4.94
N PHE A 9 13.07 -4.79 -4.36
CA PHE A 9 12.79 -4.37 -2.98
C PHE A 9 11.36 -3.83 -2.84
N LEU A 10 10.94 -2.88 -3.69
CA LEU A 10 9.59 -2.32 -3.67
C LEU A 10 8.54 -3.39 -3.95
N GLU A 11 8.79 -4.28 -4.89
CA GLU A 11 7.91 -5.40 -5.21
C GLU A 11 7.70 -6.31 -3.99
N THR A 12 8.76 -6.63 -3.25
CA THR A 12 8.69 -7.44 -2.03
C THR A 12 7.84 -6.77 -0.95
N ILE A 13 8.06 -5.48 -0.71
CA ILE A 13 7.29 -4.71 0.29
C ILE A 13 5.82 -4.60 -0.11
N PHE A 14 5.53 -4.19 -1.35
CA PHE A 14 4.15 -4.01 -1.82
C PHE A 14 3.38 -5.33 -1.94
N SER A 15 4.05 -6.43 -2.29
CA SER A 15 3.44 -7.76 -2.25
C SER A 15 2.99 -8.13 -0.84
N SER A 16 3.78 -7.75 0.17
CA SER A 16 3.37 -7.95 1.55
C SER A 16 2.19 -7.06 1.93
N PHE A 17 2.06 -5.86 1.39
CA PHE A 17 0.90 -4.99 1.62
C PHE A 17 -0.34 -5.58 0.96
N ASP A 18 -0.22 -6.09 -0.27
CA ASP A 18 -1.30 -6.73 -1.00
C ASP A 18 -1.89 -7.93 -0.23
N GLN A 19 -1.05 -8.71 0.44
CA GLN A 19 -1.50 -9.81 1.31
C GLN A 19 -2.35 -9.31 2.49
N VAL A 20 -1.90 -8.26 3.18
CA VAL A 20 -2.64 -7.65 4.30
C VAL A 20 -3.94 -7.01 3.80
N ALA A 21 -3.89 -6.34 2.64
CA ALA A 21 -5.04 -5.69 2.03
C ALA A 21 -6.15 -6.71 1.73
N LYS A 22 -5.79 -7.87 1.18
CA LYS A 22 -6.71 -8.99 0.93
C LYS A 22 -7.40 -9.47 2.21
N VAL A 23 -6.64 -9.68 3.29
CA VAL A 23 -7.19 -10.13 4.59
C VAL A 23 -8.12 -9.07 5.20
N ARG A 24 -7.77 -7.79 5.09
CA ARG A 24 -8.51 -6.67 5.67
C ARG A 24 -9.69 -6.21 4.79
N ARG A 25 -9.81 -6.74 3.57
CA ARG A 25 -10.74 -6.26 2.53
C ARG A 25 -10.55 -4.77 2.26
N VAL A 26 -9.29 -4.40 2.02
CA VAL A 26 -8.85 -3.07 1.60
C VAL A 26 -8.57 -3.14 0.11
N PHE A 27 -9.07 -2.17 -0.64
CA PHE A 27 -8.88 -2.09 -2.08
C PHE A 27 -7.58 -1.33 -2.37
N LYS A 28 -6.66 -1.96 -3.11
CA LYS A 28 -5.48 -1.30 -3.67
C LYS A 28 -5.91 -0.46 -4.86
N VAL A 29 -5.63 0.83 -4.81
CA VAL A 29 -6.00 1.78 -5.87
C VAL A 29 -4.89 1.82 -6.91
N GLU A 30 -3.71 2.25 -6.49
CA GLU A 30 -2.53 2.34 -7.35
C GLU A 30 -1.25 2.46 -6.53
N THR A 31 -0.12 2.49 -7.22
CA THR A 31 1.19 2.85 -6.68
C THR A 31 1.75 4.03 -7.47
N VAL A 32 2.33 5.02 -6.79
CA VAL A 32 2.97 6.18 -7.42
C VAL A 32 4.37 6.33 -6.83
N GLY A 33 5.39 5.91 -7.59
CA GLY A 33 6.75 5.80 -7.08
C GLY A 33 6.83 4.79 -5.94
N ASP A 34 7.22 5.25 -4.75
CA ASP A 34 7.27 4.48 -3.51
C ASP A 34 5.97 4.56 -2.67
N CYS A 35 4.97 5.30 -3.15
CA CYS A 35 3.69 5.44 -2.46
C CYS A 35 2.73 4.31 -2.82
N TYR A 36 2.10 3.70 -1.81
CA TYR A 36 1.04 2.71 -1.95
C TYR A 36 -0.30 3.33 -1.56
N VAL A 37 -1.22 3.44 -2.52
CA VAL A 37 -2.54 4.06 -2.32
C VAL A 37 -3.61 2.98 -2.17
N ALA A 38 -4.36 3.05 -1.08
CA ALA A 38 -5.39 2.07 -0.76
C ALA A 38 -6.62 2.73 -0.14
N ALA A 39 -7.78 2.11 -0.31
CA ALA A 39 -9.05 2.62 0.17
C ALA A 39 -9.95 1.51 0.73
N THR A 40 -10.88 1.88 1.59
CA THR A 40 -11.92 1.00 2.14
C THR A 40 -13.29 1.61 1.89
N GLY A 41 -14.33 0.76 1.80
CA GLY A 41 -15.68 1.22 1.45
C GLY A 41 -15.88 1.45 -0.05
N ILE A 42 -14.93 1.00 -0.87
CA ILE A 42 -15.03 0.91 -2.32
C ILE A 42 -14.50 -0.46 -2.77
N PRO A 43 -14.98 -1.00 -3.91
CA PRO A 43 -16.14 -0.51 -4.65
C PRO A 43 -17.46 -0.72 -3.89
N GLU A 44 -17.50 -1.64 -2.93
CA GLU A 44 -18.65 -1.86 -2.07
C GLU A 44 -18.59 -1.03 -0.78
N PRO A 45 -19.69 -0.33 -0.40
CA PRO A 45 -19.77 0.37 0.86
C PRO A 45 -19.54 -0.55 2.06
N LYS A 46 -18.80 -0.04 3.06
CA LYS A 46 -18.42 -0.80 4.25
C LYS A 46 -18.61 0.06 5.50
N ARG A 47 -19.44 -0.37 6.45
CA ARG A 47 -19.74 0.40 7.67
C ARG A 47 -18.50 0.60 8.56
N ASP A 48 -17.63 -0.40 8.63
CA ASP A 48 -16.39 -0.38 9.42
C ASP A 48 -15.17 0.03 8.58
N HIS A 49 -15.34 0.80 7.49
CA HIS A 49 -14.27 1.16 6.56
C HIS A 49 -13.06 1.82 7.26
N ALA A 50 -13.30 2.76 8.18
CA ALA A 50 -12.25 3.45 8.93
C ALA A 50 -11.47 2.48 9.84
N VAL A 51 -12.18 1.60 10.55
CA VAL A 51 -11.57 0.58 11.42
C VAL A 51 -10.74 -0.40 10.61
N ALA A 52 -11.24 -0.84 9.45
CA ALA A 52 -10.52 -1.71 8.54
C ALA A 52 -9.23 -1.06 8.03
N MET A 53 -9.27 0.23 7.67
CA MET A 53 -8.11 0.98 7.19
C MET A 53 -7.04 1.17 8.27
N VAL A 54 -7.43 1.58 9.48
CA VAL A 54 -6.47 1.73 10.61
C VAL A 54 -5.83 0.39 10.96
N ARG A 55 -6.61 -0.70 10.94
CA ARG A 55 -6.11 -2.04 11.18
C ARG A 55 -5.16 -2.55 10.07
N PHE A 56 -5.40 -2.15 8.82
CA PHE A 56 -4.48 -2.39 7.71
C PHE A 56 -3.18 -1.62 7.90
N ALA A 57 -3.25 -0.31 8.18
CA ALA A 57 -2.10 0.54 8.46
C ALA A 57 -1.20 -0.02 9.57
N ARG A 58 -1.80 -0.45 10.69
CA ARG A 58 -1.07 -1.08 11.80
C ARG A 58 -0.33 -2.35 11.36
N ASP A 59 -1.01 -3.22 10.62
CA ASP A 59 -0.43 -4.51 10.22
C ASP A 59 0.71 -4.32 9.21
N ILE A 60 0.58 -3.40 8.25
CA ILE A 60 1.66 -3.10 7.32
C ILE A 60 2.86 -2.48 8.03
N LEU A 61 2.67 -1.62 9.04
CA LEU A 61 3.78 -1.10 9.87
C LEU A 61 4.56 -2.23 10.54
N ILE A 62 3.84 -3.13 11.22
CA ILE A 62 4.46 -4.29 11.90
C ILE A 62 5.19 -5.17 10.89
N ARG A 63 4.60 -5.39 9.71
CA ARG A 63 5.15 -6.25 8.68
C ARG A 63 6.39 -5.64 8.02
N THR A 64 6.36 -4.34 7.71
CA THR A 64 7.51 -3.60 7.18
C THR A 64 8.68 -3.61 8.15
N HIS A 65 8.45 -3.41 9.45
CA HIS A 65 9.53 -3.45 10.43
C HIS A 65 10.22 -4.83 10.52
N LYS A 66 9.47 -5.91 10.29
CA LYS A 66 10.04 -7.25 10.20
C LYS A 66 10.77 -7.49 8.88
N LEU A 67 10.19 -7.04 7.76
CA LEU A 67 10.74 -7.26 6.42
C LEU A 67 12.01 -6.46 6.18
N THR A 68 12.08 -5.19 6.60
CA THR A 68 13.27 -4.34 6.46
C THR A 68 14.50 -4.95 7.12
N LYS A 69 14.34 -5.53 8.32
CA LYS A 69 15.41 -6.31 9.00
C LYS A 69 15.83 -7.57 8.23
N GLN A 70 14.88 -8.27 7.61
CA GLN A 70 15.20 -9.45 6.80
C GLN A 70 15.91 -9.08 5.50
N LEU A 71 15.48 -7.96 4.90
CA LEU A 71 16.00 -7.45 3.63
C LEU A 71 17.35 -6.74 3.79
N GLU A 72 17.75 -6.38 5.02
CA GLU A 72 19.09 -5.87 5.33
C GLU A 72 20.20 -6.79 4.81
N ILE A 73 20.01 -8.10 4.96
CA ILE A 73 20.98 -9.13 4.54
C ILE A 73 21.17 -9.10 3.01
N THR A 74 20.09 -8.88 2.26
CA THR A 74 20.08 -8.98 0.78
C THR A 74 20.31 -7.63 0.11
N HIS A 75 19.90 -6.52 0.74
CA HIS A 75 19.91 -5.18 0.16
C HIS A 75 20.86 -4.20 0.87
N GLY A 76 21.52 -4.61 1.95
CA GLY A 76 22.52 -3.83 2.68
C GLY A 76 21.98 -3.13 3.94
N PRO A 77 22.88 -2.65 4.83
CA PRO A 77 22.57 -2.17 6.18
C PRO A 77 21.56 -1.01 6.20
N ASP A 78 21.66 -0.07 5.25
CA ASP A 78 20.75 1.09 5.17
C ASP A 78 19.27 0.71 4.98
N THR A 79 18.99 -0.55 4.61
CA THR A 79 17.63 -1.05 4.42
C THR A 79 16.88 -1.18 5.76
N ALA A 80 17.60 -1.42 6.85
CA ALA A 80 17.01 -1.54 8.19
C ALA A 80 16.45 -0.21 8.72
N ASP A 81 16.99 0.91 8.24
CA ASP A 81 16.60 2.26 8.65
C ASP A 81 15.40 2.81 7.85
N LEU A 82 14.90 2.05 6.88
CA LEU A 82 13.73 2.45 6.10
C LEU A 82 12.49 2.52 6.98
N SER A 83 11.86 3.69 6.98
CA SER A 83 10.64 3.97 7.74
C SER A 83 9.44 4.16 6.80
N LEU A 84 8.27 3.73 7.28
CA LEU A 84 7.01 3.91 6.57
C LEU A 84 6.24 5.08 7.21
N ARG A 85 5.82 6.04 6.38
CA ARG A 85 4.89 7.10 6.78
C ARG A 85 3.50 6.78 6.27
N ILE A 86 2.49 6.93 7.12
CA ILE A 86 1.09 6.62 6.77
C ILE A 86 0.21 7.83 7.09
N GLY A 87 -0.45 8.35 6.06
CA GLY A 87 -1.57 9.28 6.19
C GLY A 87 -2.89 8.54 6.03
N ILE A 88 -3.90 8.89 6.82
CA ILE A 88 -5.26 8.32 6.73
C ILE A 88 -6.26 9.46 6.80
N HIS A 89 -7.22 9.46 5.88
CA HIS A 89 -8.37 10.34 5.90
C HIS A 89 -9.65 9.54 5.62
N SER A 90 -10.79 10.06 6.06
CA SER A 90 -12.12 9.55 5.74
C SER A 90 -13.03 10.68 5.29
N GLY A 91 -13.71 10.47 4.18
CA GLY A 91 -14.65 11.43 3.63
C GLY A 91 -15.36 10.84 2.42
N PRO A 92 -16.31 11.60 1.84
CA PRO A 92 -16.90 11.24 0.56
C PRO A 92 -15.83 11.30 -0.53
N VAL A 93 -15.88 10.34 -1.46
CA VAL A 93 -15.01 10.27 -2.64
C VAL A 93 -15.83 9.86 -3.85
N THR A 94 -15.37 10.23 -5.04
CA THR A 94 -15.86 9.71 -6.32
C THR A 94 -14.85 8.72 -6.87
N ALA A 95 -15.31 7.53 -7.24
CA ALA A 95 -14.45 6.49 -7.79
C ALA A 95 -14.99 5.96 -9.12
N GLY A 96 -14.10 5.66 -10.06
CA GLY A 96 -14.51 5.15 -11.36
C GLY A 96 -13.36 4.91 -12.33
N VAL A 97 -13.68 4.48 -13.54
CA VAL A 97 -12.69 4.28 -14.61
C VAL A 97 -12.83 5.41 -15.63
N LEU A 98 -11.77 6.20 -15.79
CA LEU A 98 -11.67 7.14 -16.90
C LEU A 98 -11.25 6.38 -18.17
N ARG A 99 -12.01 6.55 -19.25
CA ARG A 99 -11.79 5.87 -20.54
C ARG A 99 -10.61 6.49 -21.28
N GLY A 100 -9.85 5.67 -22.00
CA GLY A 100 -8.68 6.07 -22.80
C GLY A 100 -7.70 4.91 -22.98
N GLU A 101 -6.55 5.15 -23.61
CA GLU A 101 -5.53 4.12 -23.89
C GLU A 101 -4.98 3.43 -22.63
N ARG A 102 -5.03 4.10 -21.48
CA ARG A 102 -4.56 3.59 -20.18
C ARG A 102 -5.63 3.71 -19.10
N ALA A 103 -6.82 3.21 -19.41
CA ALA A 103 -7.94 3.22 -18.48
C ALA A 103 -7.61 2.45 -17.20
N ARG A 104 -7.78 3.12 -16.05
CA ARG A 104 -7.56 2.58 -14.71
C ARG A 104 -8.59 3.13 -13.73
N PHE A 105 -8.88 2.34 -12.70
CA PHE A 105 -9.74 2.76 -11.60
C PHE A 105 -9.06 3.87 -10.80
N GLN A 106 -9.73 4.99 -10.60
CA GLN A 106 -9.19 6.20 -9.98
C GLN A 106 -10.15 6.74 -8.93
N LEU A 107 -9.60 7.50 -7.99
CA LEU A 107 -10.32 8.18 -6.91
C LEU A 107 -10.14 9.70 -7.04
N PHE A 108 -11.20 10.44 -6.73
CA PHE A 108 -11.26 11.90 -6.71
C PHE A 108 -12.02 12.39 -5.49
N GLY A 109 -11.63 13.55 -4.96
CA GLY A 109 -12.25 14.17 -3.77
C GLY A 109 -11.34 14.18 -2.57
#